data_AF-A0A497V7S0-F1
#
_entry.id   AF-A0A497V7S0-F1
#
_cell.length_a   1.000
_cell.length_b   1.000
_cell.length_c   1.000
_cell.angle_alpha   90.00
_cell.angle_beta   90.00
_cell.angle_gamma   90.00
#
_symmetry.space_group_name_H-M   'P 1'
#
loop_
_entity.id
_entity.type
_entity.pdbx_description
1 polymer ?
#
loop_
_entity_poly.entity_id
_entity_poly.type
_entity_poly.pdbx_seq_one_letter_code
_entity_poly.pdbx_strand_id
1 'polypeptide(L)'
;MKHYFLIIFAFFTIASTAQKNNKAYKITYSRTSNGKTIEGQDPVLVFSDANESIITSENNITGKAEYPFEETFISKNSNVIQLARLSASRKIFTVDSLSLAKQTFEIGNETRTILGYKCKKAKTIINSNTIELWFTNDLNIKGAPSILGQKLGLVLEMNRNNNYIITATKIEKIKSIPTSLLTLKSNFSAIDALTYRDLLWKSRFITIPVFENEVINFSDASKSNDSILRFANGTIILKKIKFPEIKSGSQVFVDLKEQSNGDAYDRTGTVFAIPSKEKFSFMEGLKNGAKTLPVYENGNGKQYQGVIKTGEFSPLLELMRFFTPFGIKQYGHIQLKDKTWHESVPYRQDISELYSALSNQEVYIGTFIGNYDKGGHKISLNITIHGEEKQSPKDSFVLPLFNTTNIMEMAGQEYATMFNNEKGLVVDFVLEKDVKNAKLRYITTGHGGWENGDEFVPKKNTILLDGKEAFGFIPWRMDCGSYRLFNPASGNFNNGLSSSDYSRSNWCPGTVTNPMLIELGDLKAGKHTIQIKIPQGPNEGGGFSSWNVSGILIGD
;
A
#
# COMPACT_ATOMS: atom_id res chain seq x y z
N MET A 1 69.79 62.07 -25.37
CA MET A 1 70.59 62.53 -24.22
C MET A 1 69.98 61.96 -22.96
N LYS A 2 70.84 61.44 -22.06
CA LYS A 2 70.54 60.75 -20.80
C LYS A 2 69.62 61.57 -19.89
N HIS A 3 68.78 60.91 -19.09
CA HIS A 3 68.93 60.88 -17.63
C HIS A 3 68.01 59.84 -16.95
N TYR A 4 68.65 59.09 -16.05
CA TYR A 4 68.08 58.21 -15.02
C TYR A 4 67.17 58.99 -14.07
N PHE A 5 66.19 58.34 -13.45
CA PHE A 5 65.84 58.48 -12.01
C PHE A 5 64.81 57.37 -11.68
N LEU A 6 65.21 56.28 -11.02
CA LEU A 6 65.32 56.07 -9.57
C LEU A 6 64.03 55.44 -9.01
N ILE A 7 64.13 54.13 -8.77
CA ILE A 7 63.21 53.30 -8.01
C ILE A 7 63.28 53.75 -6.54
N ILE A 8 62.17 54.21 -5.97
CA ILE A 8 62.00 54.35 -4.53
C ILE A 8 60.86 53.43 -4.08
N PHE A 9 61.29 52.44 -3.31
CA PHE A 9 60.50 51.60 -2.43
C PHE A 9 59.72 52.48 -1.44
N ALA A 10 58.39 52.38 -1.44
CA ALA A 10 57.56 52.78 -0.32
C ALA A 10 56.63 51.62 0.04
N PHE A 11 57.10 50.82 1.00
CA PHE A 11 56.29 49.94 1.83
C PHE A 11 55.18 50.79 2.48
N PHE A 12 53.94 50.64 2.04
CA PHE A 12 52.78 50.91 2.89
C PHE A 12 51.88 49.67 2.86
N THR A 13 52.07 48.87 3.91
CA THR A 13 51.12 47.91 4.43
C THR A 13 49.79 48.60 4.72
N ILE A 14 48.76 48.32 3.91
CA ILE A 14 47.38 48.29 4.39
C ILE A 14 46.78 46.98 3.92
N ALA A 15 47.07 45.93 4.69
CA ALA A 15 46.26 44.73 4.73
C ALA A 15 44.93 45.08 5.43
N SER A 16 44.02 45.73 4.72
CA SER A 16 42.60 45.72 5.09
C SER A 16 41.96 44.46 4.51
N THR A 17 42.29 43.32 5.11
CA THR A 17 41.38 42.17 5.05
C THR A 17 40.12 42.61 5.78
N ALA A 18 39.07 42.89 5.01
CA ALA A 18 37.73 42.97 5.56
C ALA A 18 37.36 41.57 6.06
N GLN A 19 37.73 41.24 7.30
CA GLN A 19 37.08 40.20 8.08
C GLN A 19 35.60 40.59 8.22
N LYS A 20 34.77 40.18 7.27
CA LYS A 20 33.32 40.17 7.45
C LYS A 20 33.02 39.25 8.62
N ASN A 21 32.79 39.83 9.80
CA ASN A 21 32.20 39.18 10.96
C ASN A 21 30.75 38.77 10.64
N ASN A 22 30.56 37.77 9.78
CA ASN A 22 29.23 37.18 9.57
C ASN A 22 28.87 36.43 10.86
N LYS A 23 27.96 36.99 11.67
CA LYS A 23 27.44 36.32 12.87
C LYS A 23 26.33 35.38 12.44
N ALA A 24 26.48 34.09 12.73
CA ALA A 24 25.42 33.10 12.55
C ALA A 24 24.97 32.59 13.93
N TYR A 25 23.79 31.98 13.99
CA TYR A 25 23.20 31.44 15.21
C TYR A 25 22.74 30.00 14.98
N LYS A 26 22.92 29.16 16.01
CA LYS A 26 22.28 27.83 16.14
C LYS A 26 21.19 27.95 17.21
N ILE A 27 19.96 27.59 16.85
CA ILE A 27 18.82 27.56 17.76
C ILE A 27 18.36 26.12 17.89
N THR A 28 18.24 25.64 19.12
CA THR A 28 17.72 24.31 19.43
C THR A 28 16.30 24.44 19.98
N TYR A 29 15.38 23.58 19.51
CA TYR A 29 13.99 23.57 19.93
C TYR A 29 13.60 22.22 20.52
N SER A 30 12.68 22.27 21.50
CA SER A 30 11.99 21.11 22.04
C SER A 30 10.50 21.16 21.73
N ARG A 31 9.88 19.98 21.67
CA ARG A 31 8.47 19.77 21.40
C ARG A 31 7.76 19.29 22.66
N THR A 32 6.58 19.86 22.90
CA THR A 32 5.65 19.43 23.95
C THR A 32 4.27 19.17 23.34
N SER A 33 3.53 18.23 23.93
CA SER A 33 2.13 17.96 23.60
C SER A 33 1.35 17.78 24.90
N ASN A 34 0.17 18.42 24.99
CA ASN A 34 -0.65 18.44 26.21
C ASN A 34 0.15 18.82 27.47
N GLY A 35 1.04 19.81 27.34
CA GLY A 35 1.89 20.29 28.43
C GLY A 35 3.04 19.35 28.85
N LYS A 36 3.21 18.19 28.20
CA LYS A 36 4.31 17.26 28.48
C LYS A 36 5.35 17.28 27.37
N THR A 37 6.63 17.29 27.75
CA THR A 37 7.75 17.12 26.80
C THR A 37 7.67 15.75 26.15
N ILE A 38 7.82 15.70 24.83
CA ILE A 38 7.84 14.42 24.10
C ILE A 38 9.17 13.73 24.41
N GLU A 39 9.10 12.56 25.05
CA GLU A 39 10.28 11.73 25.37
C GLU A 39 10.90 11.13 24.10
N GLY A 40 12.22 10.97 24.09
CA GLY A 40 12.96 10.41 22.94
C GLY A 40 12.93 11.27 21.67
N GLN A 41 12.51 12.54 21.76
CA GLN A 41 12.44 13.41 20.60
C GLN A 41 13.84 13.74 20.03
N ASP A 42 13.93 13.79 18.70
CA ASP A 42 15.06 14.37 17.98
C ASP A 42 14.90 15.91 17.93
N PRO A 43 15.73 16.71 18.62
CA PRO A 43 15.55 18.17 18.67
C PRO A 43 15.60 18.81 17.28
N VAL A 44 14.68 19.76 17.03
CA VAL A 44 14.75 20.58 15.82
C VAL A 44 15.87 21.61 15.98
N LEU A 45 16.69 21.75 14.95
CA LEU A 45 17.79 22.71 14.90
C LEU A 45 17.55 23.71 13.78
N VAL A 46 17.75 25.00 14.09
CA VAL A 46 17.74 26.07 13.11
C VAL A 46 19.11 26.75 13.09
N PHE A 47 19.76 26.75 11.94
CA PHE A 47 20.96 27.54 11.69
C PHE A 47 20.59 28.75 10.86
N SER A 48 20.90 29.96 11.32
CA SER A 48 20.46 31.18 10.64
C SER A 48 21.52 32.28 10.70
N ASP A 49 21.62 33.02 9.61
CA ASP A 49 22.38 34.27 9.51
C ASP A 49 21.55 35.37 8.81
N ALA A 50 22.20 36.45 8.37
CA ALA A 50 21.51 37.56 7.70
C ALA A 50 20.97 37.22 6.29
N ASN A 51 21.44 36.13 5.68
CA ASN A 51 21.12 35.74 4.31
C ASN A 51 20.26 34.48 4.23
N GLU A 52 20.43 33.51 5.12
CA GLU A 52 19.78 32.22 5.00
C GLU A 52 19.40 31.58 6.33
N SER A 53 18.46 30.62 6.28
CA SER A 53 18.05 29.80 7.41
C SER A 53 17.94 28.34 7.00
N ILE A 54 18.43 27.43 7.83
CA ILE A 54 18.41 25.98 7.61
C ILE A 54 17.69 25.32 8.78
N ILE A 55 16.67 24.53 8.48
CA ILE A 55 15.92 23.72 9.43
C ILE A 55 16.35 22.26 9.24
N THR A 56 16.84 21.65 10.31
CA THR A 56 17.31 20.26 10.35
C THR A 56 17.08 19.69 11.76
N SER A 57 17.66 18.55 12.07
CA SER A 57 17.58 17.94 13.41
C SER A 57 18.95 17.49 13.93
N GLU A 58 19.02 17.15 15.22
CA GLU A 58 20.26 16.65 15.83
C GLU A 58 20.68 15.31 15.21
N ASN A 59 19.75 14.39 14.95
CA ASN A 59 20.09 13.11 14.29
C ASN A 59 20.57 13.32 12.85
N ASN A 60 20.02 14.28 12.11
CA ASN A 60 20.48 14.57 10.75
C ASN A 60 21.95 15.03 10.74
N ILE A 61 22.34 15.92 11.65
CA ILE A 61 23.70 16.47 11.69
C ILE A 61 24.72 15.53 12.32
N THR A 62 24.27 14.61 13.20
CA THR A 62 25.13 13.60 13.84
C THR A 62 25.21 12.29 13.06
N GLY A 63 24.51 12.19 11.92
CA GLY A 63 24.51 10.99 11.07
C GLY A 63 23.71 9.82 11.64
N LYS A 64 22.79 10.08 12.58
CA LYS A 64 21.93 9.07 13.23
C LYS A 64 20.51 9.00 12.65
N ALA A 65 20.18 9.87 11.69
CA ALA A 65 18.84 9.90 11.10
C ALA A 65 18.59 8.67 10.21
N GLU A 66 17.41 8.07 10.38
CA GLU A 66 16.92 7.02 9.49
C GLU A 66 16.36 7.60 8.19
N TYR A 67 16.45 6.84 7.11
CA TYR A 67 15.88 7.25 5.83
C TYR A 67 14.37 6.94 5.75
N PRO A 68 13.58 7.78 5.06
CA PRO A 68 13.98 9.08 4.53
C PRO A 68 13.97 10.17 5.61
N PHE A 69 14.84 11.17 5.46
CA PHE A 69 14.82 12.38 6.27
C PHE A 69 14.95 13.65 5.41
N GLU A 70 14.45 14.75 5.95
CA GLU A 70 14.32 16.03 5.24
C GLU A 70 15.12 17.14 5.92
N GLU A 71 15.58 18.08 5.09
CA GLU A 71 16.20 19.35 5.49
C GLU A 71 15.51 20.47 4.70
N THR A 72 15.28 21.61 5.34
CA THR A 72 14.66 22.77 4.69
C THR A 72 15.60 23.96 4.71
N PHE A 73 15.77 24.62 3.57
CA PHE A 73 16.63 25.78 3.41
C PHE A 73 15.79 26.97 2.94
N ILE A 74 15.99 28.12 3.57
CA ILE A 74 15.38 29.38 3.19
C ILE A 74 16.50 30.26 2.64
N SER A 75 16.45 30.53 1.34
CA SER A 75 17.47 31.34 0.68
C SER A 75 17.25 32.84 0.94
N LYS A 76 18.27 33.64 0.61
CA LYS A 76 18.20 35.11 0.66
C LYS A 76 17.03 35.70 -0.11
N ASN A 77 16.65 35.07 -1.22
CA ASN A 77 15.54 35.51 -2.06
C ASN A 77 14.19 34.99 -1.56
N SER A 78 14.12 34.47 -0.33
CA SER A 78 12.92 33.87 0.27
C SER A 78 12.40 32.62 -0.48
N ASN A 79 13.27 31.89 -1.18
CA ASN A 79 12.89 30.59 -1.73
C ASN A 79 13.00 29.53 -0.63
N VAL A 80 11.99 28.68 -0.53
CA VAL A 80 12.01 27.46 0.27
C VAL A 80 12.57 26.34 -0.59
N ILE A 81 13.64 25.71 -0.13
CA ILE A 81 14.22 24.52 -0.75
C ILE A 81 14.04 23.37 0.23
N GLN A 82 13.31 22.34 -0.16
CA GLN A 82 13.16 21.12 0.64
C GLN A 82 14.01 20.04 0.01
N LEU A 83 14.94 19.48 0.77
CA LEU A 83 15.83 18.39 0.38
C LEU A 83 15.42 17.14 1.16
N ALA A 84 15.18 16.04 0.46
CA ALA A 84 15.01 14.73 1.09
C ALA A 84 16.19 13.82 0.72
N ARG A 85 16.72 13.12 1.71
CA ARG A 85 17.61 11.98 1.48
C ARG A 85 16.77 10.72 1.61
N LEU A 86 16.63 9.99 0.50
CA LEU A 86 15.77 8.80 0.43
C LEU A 86 16.55 7.52 0.74
N SER A 87 17.86 7.54 0.50
CA SER A 87 18.81 6.48 0.84
C SER A 87 20.23 7.06 0.90
N ALA A 88 21.22 6.22 1.21
CA ALA A 88 22.64 6.63 1.19
C ALA A 88 23.08 7.21 -0.17
N SER A 89 22.51 6.75 -1.27
CA SER A 89 22.87 7.15 -2.64
C SER A 89 21.86 8.07 -3.30
N ARG A 90 20.63 8.21 -2.78
CA ARG A 90 19.54 8.92 -3.44
C ARG A 90 19.08 10.14 -2.66
N LYS A 91 19.09 11.29 -3.32
CA LYS A 91 18.58 12.57 -2.80
C LYS A 91 17.67 13.22 -3.84
N ILE A 92 16.67 13.95 -3.38
CA ILE A 92 15.76 14.73 -4.22
C ILE A 92 15.51 16.08 -3.57
N PHE A 93 15.20 17.10 -4.37
CA PHE A 93 14.84 18.40 -3.81
C PHE A 93 13.82 19.14 -4.69
N THR A 94 13.05 20.00 -4.05
CA THR A 94 12.10 20.90 -4.70
C THR A 94 12.33 22.34 -4.24
N VAL A 95 11.92 23.30 -5.06
CA VAL A 95 12.08 24.74 -4.80
C VAL A 95 10.72 25.42 -4.92
N ASP A 96 10.36 26.19 -3.90
CA ASP A 96 9.13 26.97 -3.84
C ASP A 96 9.46 28.44 -3.52
N SER A 97 9.22 29.33 -4.48
CA SER A 97 9.45 30.77 -4.34
C SER A 97 8.21 31.54 -3.87
N LEU A 98 7.06 30.87 -3.70
CA LEU A 98 5.76 31.51 -3.53
C LEU A 98 5.19 31.34 -2.11
N SER A 99 5.39 30.18 -1.46
CA SER A 99 4.71 29.87 -0.18
C SER A 99 4.96 30.90 0.91
N LEU A 100 6.20 31.38 1.09
CA LEU A 100 6.49 32.37 2.13
C LEU A 100 5.77 33.70 1.88
N ALA A 101 5.56 34.11 0.63
CA ALA A 101 4.83 35.34 0.31
C ALA A 101 3.32 35.23 0.54
N LYS A 102 2.77 34.00 0.48
CA LYS A 102 1.35 33.74 0.69
C LYS A 102 0.95 33.62 2.17
N GLN A 103 1.92 33.56 3.08
CA GLN A 103 1.63 33.48 4.52
C GLN A 103 1.07 34.82 5.01
N THR A 104 -0.09 34.76 5.67
CA THR A 104 -0.75 35.91 6.29
C THR A 104 -0.75 35.75 7.81
N PHE A 105 -0.50 36.84 8.52
CA PHE A 105 -0.43 36.86 9.97
C PHE A 105 -1.14 38.09 10.53
N GLU A 106 -1.94 37.88 11.58
CA GLU A 106 -2.41 38.93 12.47
C GLU A 106 -1.34 39.15 13.55
N ILE A 107 -0.67 40.31 13.54
CA ILE A 107 0.35 40.65 14.52
C ILE A 107 -0.31 41.43 15.65
N GLY A 108 -0.34 40.84 16.85
CA GLY A 108 -0.91 41.46 18.03
C GLY A 108 0.10 42.33 18.80
N ASN A 109 -0.40 43.03 19.83
CA ASN A 109 0.41 43.84 20.75
C ASN A 109 0.97 43.04 21.93
N GLU A 110 0.61 41.75 22.05
CA GLU A 110 1.11 40.87 23.10
C GLU A 110 2.63 40.69 22.98
N THR A 111 3.33 40.86 24.10
CA THR A 111 4.78 40.65 24.20
C THR A 111 5.13 39.79 25.39
N ARG A 112 6.19 38.99 25.26
CA ARG A 112 6.79 38.25 26.37
C ARG A 112 8.26 37.97 26.08
N THR A 113 9.01 37.55 27.09
CA THR A 113 10.43 37.25 26.97
C THR A 113 10.65 35.75 26.85
N ILE A 114 11.42 35.31 25.84
CA ILE A 114 11.84 33.91 25.67
C ILE A 114 13.37 33.90 25.54
N LEU A 115 14.06 33.14 26.38
CA LEU A 115 15.53 33.07 26.43
C LEU A 115 16.22 34.46 26.51
N GLY A 116 15.58 35.43 27.18
CA GLY A 116 16.09 36.79 27.32
C GLY A 116 15.79 37.74 26.16
N TYR A 117 15.11 37.28 25.11
CA TYR A 117 14.73 38.10 23.95
C TYR A 117 13.27 38.53 24.00
N LYS A 118 12.99 39.79 23.63
CA LYS A 118 11.61 40.29 23.59
C LYS A 118 10.92 39.77 22.34
N CYS A 119 9.80 39.06 22.53
CA CYS A 119 9.00 38.50 21.45
C CYS A 119 7.67 39.24 21.28
N LYS A 120 7.17 39.28 20.04
CA LYS A 120 5.79 39.64 19.68
C LYS A 120 5.03 38.39 19.25
N LYS A 121 3.70 38.39 19.43
CA LYS A 121 2.82 37.32 18.96
C LYS A 121 2.27 37.62 17.56
N ALA A 122 2.38 36.66 16.66
CA ALA A 122 1.66 36.59 15.40
C ALA A 122 0.70 35.40 15.42
N LYS A 123 -0.48 35.55 14.83
CA LYS A 123 -1.50 34.50 14.73
C LYS A 123 -1.85 34.24 13.27
N THR A 124 -2.07 32.99 12.91
CA THR A 124 -2.60 32.59 11.60
C THR A 124 -3.53 31.38 11.75
N ILE A 125 -4.35 31.13 10.73
CA ILE A 125 -5.25 29.98 10.68
C ILE A 125 -4.93 29.18 9.42
N ILE A 126 -4.53 27.91 9.60
CA ILE A 126 -4.21 27.00 8.48
C ILE A 126 -5.02 25.72 8.64
N ASN A 127 -5.90 25.44 7.67
CA ASN A 127 -6.80 24.28 7.69
C ASN A 127 -7.50 24.14 9.06
N SER A 128 -8.12 25.24 9.52
CA SER A 128 -8.80 25.38 10.81
C SER A 128 -7.92 25.26 12.06
N ASN A 129 -6.61 25.05 11.92
CA ASN A 129 -5.69 25.09 13.06
C ASN A 129 -5.31 26.54 13.36
N THR A 130 -5.49 26.94 14.61
CA THR A 130 -4.94 28.21 15.10
C THR A 130 -3.47 27.98 15.43
N ILE A 131 -2.62 28.79 14.81
CA ILE A 131 -1.18 28.76 15.03
C ILE A 131 -0.74 30.12 15.54
N GLU A 132 -0.14 30.12 16.73
CA GLU A 132 0.47 31.30 17.33
C GLU A 132 1.99 31.18 17.26
N LEU A 133 2.65 32.25 16.83
CA LEU A 133 4.10 32.33 16.69
C LEU A 133 4.62 33.47 17.54
N TRP A 134 5.57 33.17 18.43
CA TRP A 134 6.29 34.18 19.19
C TRP A 134 7.65 34.41 18.55
N PHE A 135 7.89 35.63 18.06
CA PHE A 135 9.10 35.95 17.31
C PHE A 135 9.79 37.22 17.81
N THR A 136 11.12 37.26 17.69
CA THR A 136 11.97 38.41 18.03
C THR A 136 12.70 38.95 16.79
N ASN A 137 13.02 40.25 16.81
CA ASN A 137 13.87 40.89 15.81
C ASN A 137 15.22 41.37 16.42
N ASP A 138 15.46 41.11 17.71
CA ASP A 138 16.60 41.64 18.47
C ASP A 138 17.97 41.18 17.89
N LEU A 139 17.99 40.02 17.22
CA LEU A 139 19.21 39.41 16.67
C LEU A 139 19.49 39.78 15.21
N ASN A 140 18.61 40.55 14.54
CA ASN A 140 18.70 40.92 13.13
C ASN A 140 18.88 39.71 12.17
N ILE A 141 18.28 38.57 12.52
CA ILE A 141 18.23 37.36 11.69
C ILE A 141 16.78 36.86 11.57
N LYS A 142 16.53 36.01 10.58
CA LYS A 142 15.23 35.35 10.37
C LYS A 142 15.38 33.85 10.47
N GLY A 143 14.43 33.20 11.13
CA GLY A 143 14.45 31.75 11.30
C GLY A 143 13.22 31.28 12.04
N ALA A 144 12.83 30.03 11.84
CA ALA A 144 11.72 29.41 12.55
C ALA A 144 11.90 27.89 12.58
N PRO A 145 11.31 27.17 13.56
CA PRO A 145 11.38 25.71 13.63
C PRO A 145 10.59 25.00 12.52
N SER A 146 9.90 25.75 11.65
CA SER A 146 9.19 25.25 10.48
C SER A 146 9.22 26.29 9.35
N ILE A 147 8.62 26.01 8.19
CA ILE A 147 8.48 26.97 7.08
C ILE A 147 7.61 28.19 7.50
N LEU A 148 6.75 28.03 8.51
CA LEU A 148 5.81 29.07 8.92
C LEU A 148 6.50 30.15 9.77
N GLY A 149 6.28 31.42 9.42
CA GLY A 149 6.80 32.57 10.17
C GLY A 149 8.22 33.00 9.80
N GLN A 150 8.83 32.36 8.80
CA GLN A 150 10.19 32.67 8.33
C GLN A 150 10.40 34.14 7.88
N LYS A 151 9.31 34.88 7.60
CA LYS A 151 9.36 36.31 7.25
C LYS A 151 9.16 37.28 8.42
N LEU A 152 8.75 36.80 9.60
CA LEU A 152 8.40 37.66 10.76
C LEU A 152 9.64 38.16 11.53
N GLY A 153 10.65 37.31 11.66
CA GLY A 153 11.83 37.49 12.52
C GLY A 153 12.40 36.11 12.89
N LEU A 154 13.07 36.01 14.03
CA LEU A 154 13.41 34.71 14.63
C LEU A 154 12.25 34.23 15.51
N VAL A 155 11.52 33.21 15.07
CA VAL A 155 10.44 32.56 15.82
C VAL A 155 11.04 31.69 16.92
N LEU A 156 10.77 32.01 18.18
CA LEU A 156 11.23 31.28 19.35
C LEU A 156 10.19 30.31 19.91
N GLU A 157 8.92 30.49 19.57
CA GLU A 157 7.89 29.48 19.88
C GLU A 157 6.82 29.41 18.79
N MET A 158 6.39 28.20 18.47
CA MET A 158 5.20 27.91 17.68
C MET A 158 4.23 27.08 18.50
N ASN A 159 3.02 27.59 18.71
CA ASN A 159 1.94 26.91 19.42
C ASN A 159 0.80 26.60 18.44
N ARG A 160 0.46 25.32 18.29
CA ARG A 160 -0.68 24.87 17.49
C ARG A 160 -1.80 24.40 18.41
N ASN A 161 -2.95 25.09 18.33
CA ASN A 161 -4.18 24.79 19.05
C ASN A 161 -4.01 24.65 20.58
N ASN A 162 -3.08 25.39 21.21
CA ASN A 162 -2.80 25.30 22.65
C ASN A 162 -2.47 23.89 23.15
N ASN A 163 -1.95 23.03 22.25
CA ASN A 163 -1.64 21.64 22.56
C ASN A 163 -0.21 21.31 22.16
N TYR A 164 0.12 21.46 20.87
CA TYR A 164 1.43 21.09 20.35
C TYR A 164 2.30 22.33 20.24
N ILE A 165 3.34 22.40 21.06
CA ILE A 165 4.19 23.59 21.18
C ILE A 165 5.64 23.21 20.86
N ILE A 166 6.27 23.97 19.97
CA ILE A 166 7.69 23.90 19.66
C ILE A 166 8.35 25.17 20.20
N THR A 167 9.21 25.05 21.21
CA THR A 167 9.83 26.19 21.91
C THR A 167 11.35 26.09 21.84
N ALA A 168 12.02 27.22 21.58
CA ALA A 168 13.47 27.33 21.61
C ALA A 168 13.97 27.11 23.05
N THR A 169 14.93 26.19 23.22
CA THR A 169 15.56 25.88 24.50
C THR A 169 16.97 26.44 24.60
N LYS A 170 17.63 26.71 23.46
CA LYS A 170 19.00 27.24 23.42
C LYS A 170 19.21 28.10 22.17
N ILE A 171 19.94 29.20 22.33
CA ILE A 171 20.43 30.04 21.23
C ILE A 171 21.94 30.20 21.40
N GLU A 172 22.71 29.77 20.40
CA GLU A 172 24.17 29.77 20.42
C GLU A 172 24.69 30.64 19.27
N LYS A 173 25.59 31.57 19.57
CA LYS A 173 26.29 32.34 18.55
C LYS A 173 27.43 31.50 17.99
N ILE A 174 27.46 31.36 16.67
CA ILE A 174 28.48 30.59 15.95
C ILE A 174 29.18 31.48 14.91
N LYS A 175 30.39 31.07 14.49
CA LYS A 175 31.20 31.84 13.53
C LYS A 175 30.59 31.89 12.14
N SER A 176 29.96 30.81 11.70
CA SER A 176 29.29 30.68 10.40
C SER A 176 28.39 29.46 10.43
N ILE A 177 27.42 29.40 9.52
CA ILE A 177 26.66 28.17 9.26
C ILE A 177 27.64 27.08 8.78
N PRO A 178 27.59 25.85 9.32
CA PRO A 178 28.49 24.78 8.92
C PRO A 178 28.40 24.48 7.42
N THR A 179 29.55 24.48 6.72
CA THR A 179 29.61 24.26 5.26
C THR A 179 29.05 22.91 4.83
N SER A 180 29.07 21.90 5.71
CA SER A 180 28.46 20.59 5.50
C SER A 180 26.93 20.64 5.32
N LEU A 181 26.28 21.66 5.88
CA LEU A 181 24.84 21.90 5.70
C LEU A 181 24.56 22.68 4.40
N LEU A 182 25.52 23.46 3.91
CA LEU A 182 25.39 24.27 2.68
C LEU A 182 25.50 23.44 1.38
N THR A 183 25.23 22.14 1.43
CA THR A 183 25.60 21.15 0.41
C THR A 183 24.69 21.11 -0.83
N LEU A 184 23.78 22.07 -0.99
CA LEU A 184 22.97 22.25 -2.21
C LEU A 184 23.77 22.80 -3.43
N LYS A 185 25.11 22.72 -3.42
CA LYS A 185 26.00 23.15 -4.53
C LYS A 185 26.19 22.07 -5.62
N SER A 186 25.27 21.14 -5.75
CA SER A 186 25.34 20.04 -6.72
C SER A 186 24.40 20.31 -7.90
N ASN A 187 24.84 19.96 -9.12
CA ASN A 187 24.13 20.09 -10.41
C ASN A 187 22.88 19.20 -10.54
N PHE A 188 22.02 19.13 -9.51
CA PHE A 188 20.75 18.44 -9.62
C PHE A 188 19.67 19.43 -10.06
N SER A 189 18.80 19.00 -10.97
CA SER A 189 17.61 19.76 -11.34
C SER A 189 16.54 19.60 -10.26
N ALA A 190 15.90 20.71 -9.88
CA ALA A 190 14.76 20.67 -8.96
C ALA A 190 13.61 19.88 -9.60
N ILE A 191 12.94 19.05 -8.80
CA ILE A 191 11.70 18.39 -9.20
C ILE A 191 10.50 19.17 -8.68
N ASP A 192 9.33 18.98 -9.32
CA ASP A 192 8.11 19.60 -8.85
C ASP A 192 7.67 19.06 -7.48
N ALA A 193 6.86 19.84 -6.77
CA ALA A 193 6.48 19.55 -5.39
C ALA A 193 5.62 18.27 -5.26
N LEU A 194 4.85 17.89 -6.28
CA LEU A 194 4.04 16.68 -6.24
C LEU A 194 4.92 15.44 -6.41
N THR A 195 5.82 15.45 -7.40
CA THR A 195 6.82 14.39 -7.59
C THR A 195 7.73 14.26 -6.36
N TYR A 196 8.13 15.38 -5.75
CA TYR A 196 8.91 15.36 -4.50
C TYR A 196 8.20 14.58 -3.39
N ARG A 197 6.92 14.90 -3.15
CA ARG A 197 6.11 14.26 -2.11
C ARG A 197 5.86 12.78 -2.41
N ASP A 198 5.59 12.43 -3.68
CA ASP A 198 5.38 11.04 -4.10
C ASP A 198 6.65 10.19 -3.90
N LEU A 199 7.80 10.67 -4.36
CA LEU A 199 9.07 9.95 -4.21
C LEU A 199 9.50 9.82 -2.74
N LEU A 200 9.26 10.87 -1.94
CA LEU A 200 9.47 10.82 -0.49
C LEU A 200 8.56 9.77 0.16
N TRP A 201 7.27 9.77 -0.16
CA TRP A 201 6.32 8.80 0.38
C TRP A 201 6.68 7.37 -0.02
N LYS A 202 6.94 7.11 -1.31
CA LYS A 202 7.35 5.78 -1.83
C LYS A 202 8.66 5.26 -1.26
N SER A 203 9.52 6.13 -0.71
CA SER A 203 10.75 5.69 -0.04
C SER A 203 10.54 5.14 1.37
N ARG A 204 9.34 5.30 1.95
CA ARG A 204 9.01 4.84 3.30
C ARG A 204 8.61 3.36 3.38
N PHE A 205 8.42 2.71 2.25
CA PHE A 205 7.98 1.31 2.16
C PHE A 205 8.60 0.65 0.93
N ILE A 206 8.53 -0.68 0.87
CA ILE A 206 9.00 -1.45 -0.27
C ILE A 206 7.83 -1.66 -1.23
N THR A 207 8.04 -1.41 -2.51
CA THR A 207 7.12 -1.78 -3.59
C THR A 207 7.77 -2.84 -4.46
N ILE A 208 7.11 -3.98 -4.60
CA ILE A 208 7.48 -5.05 -5.53
C ILE A 208 6.52 -4.96 -6.73
N PRO A 209 6.97 -4.41 -7.87
CA PRO A 209 6.15 -4.38 -9.08
C PRO A 209 6.06 -5.78 -9.68
N VAL A 210 4.84 -6.29 -9.82
CA VAL A 210 4.58 -7.62 -10.40
C VAL A 210 4.22 -7.46 -11.88
N PHE A 211 3.09 -6.82 -12.16
CA PHE A 211 2.59 -6.58 -13.52
C PHE A 211 2.34 -5.09 -13.74
N GLU A 212 2.60 -4.61 -14.94
CA GLU A 212 2.31 -3.24 -15.32
C GLU A 212 1.57 -3.25 -16.66
N ASN A 213 0.31 -2.82 -16.66
CA ASN A 213 -0.48 -2.68 -17.88
C ASN A 213 -0.58 -3.99 -18.70
N GLU A 214 -0.59 -5.14 -18.04
CA GLU A 214 -0.61 -6.46 -18.65
C GLU A 214 -2.02 -6.87 -19.05
N VAL A 215 -2.15 -7.47 -20.24
CA VAL A 215 -3.44 -7.97 -20.74
C VAL A 215 -3.74 -9.35 -20.14
N ILE A 216 -4.99 -9.61 -19.76
CA ILE A 216 -5.53 -10.94 -19.45
C ILE A 216 -6.74 -11.15 -20.35
N ASN A 217 -6.69 -12.12 -21.25
CA ASN A 217 -7.68 -12.31 -22.32
C ASN A 217 -7.84 -13.79 -22.70
N PHE A 218 -8.70 -14.07 -23.66
CA PHE A 218 -8.82 -15.39 -24.27
C PHE A 218 -8.49 -15.33 -25.76
N SER A 219 -7.31 -15.83 -26.13
CA SER A 219 -6.79 -15.77 -27.50
C SER A 219 -5.75 -16.84 -27.77
N ASP A 220 -5.87 -17.54 -28.89
CA ASP A 220 -4.86 -18.51 -29.36
C ASP A 220 -3.50 -17.84 -29.66
N ALA A 221 -3.49 -16.53 -29.85
CA ALA A 221 -2.26 -15.75 -30.02
C ALA A 221 -1.56 -15.41 -28.69
N SER A 222 -2.19 -15.70 -27.55
CA SER A 222 -1.63 -15.43 -26.23
C SER A 222 -0.46 -16.37 -25.96
N LYS A 223 0.72 -15.80 -25.66
CA LYS A 223 1.96 -16.56 -25.51
C LYS A 223 2.84 -15.98 -24.42
N SER A 224 3.46 -16.87 -23.66
CA SER A 224 4.49 -16.52 -22.67
C SER A 224 5.65 -15.76 -23.32
N ASN A 225 6.31 -14.93 -22.53
CA ASN A 225 7.60 -14.32 -22.85
C ASN A 225 8.60 -14.58 -21.71
N ASP A 226 9.80 -14.04 -21.83
CA ASP A 226 10.90 -14.28 -20.88
C ASP A 226 10.58 -13.86 -19.43
N SER A 227 9.65 -12.92 -19.24
CA SER A 227 9.30 -12.36 -17.93
C SER A 227 7.93 -12.78 -17.40
N ILE A 228 6.98 -13.08 -18.29
CA ILE A 228 5.57 -13.32 -17.97
C ILE A 228 5.13 -14.59 -18.67
N LEU A 229 4.77 -15.58 -17.87
CA LEU A 229 4.17 -16.81 -18.35
C LEU A 229 2.66 -16.61 -18.50
N ARG A 230 2.10 -17.18 -19.57
CA ARG A 230 0.68 -17.11 -19.90
C ARG A 230 0.14 -18.52 -20.08
N PHE A 231 -0.99 -18.81 -19.46
CA PHE A 231 -1.66 -20.12 -19.53
C PHE A 231 -3.15 -19.94 -19.85
N ALA A 232 -3.82 -21.05 -20.16
CA ALA A 232 -5.26 -21.08 -20.43
C ALA A 232 -5.70 -20.00 -21.45
N ASN A 233 -5.00 -19.98 -22.60
CA ASN A 233 -5.18 -19.03 -23.71
C ASN A 233 -5.10 -17.55 -23.29
N GLY A 234 -4.41 -17.23 -22.20
CA GLY A 234 -4.16 -15.86 -21.74
C GLY A 234 -4.94 -15.42 -20.51
N THR A 235 -5.85 -16.26 -20.01
CA THR A 235 -6.69 -15.93 -18.84
C THR A 235 -5.93 -15.99 -17.52
N ILE A 236 -4.73 -16.60 -17.54
CA ILE A 236 -3.79 -16.65 -16.43
C ILE A 236 -2.48 -16.00 -16.86
N ILE A 237 -2.01 -15.03 -16.08
CA ILE A 237 -0.64 -14.51 -16.17
C ILE A 237 0.13 -14.80 -14.89
N LEU A 238 1.43 -15.07 -15.01
CA LEU A 238 2.26 -15.52 -13.90
C LEU A 238 3.68 -14.97 -14.03
N LYS A 239 4.25 -14.48 -12.92
CA LYS A 239 5.62 -13.98 -12.85
C LYS A 239 6.31 -14.49 -11.59
N LYS A 240 7.56 -14.92 -11.75
CA LYS A 240 8.40 -15.28 -10.60
C LYS A 240 8.92 -14.01 -9.94
N ILE A 241 8.72 -13.86 -8.64
CA ILE A 241 9.22 -12.73 -7.87
C ILE A 241 9.98 -13.22 -6.64
N LYS A 242 10.98 -12.44 -6.23
CA LYS A 242 11.72 -12.67 -4.99
C LYS A 242 11.27 -11.64 -3.96
N PHE A 243 10.71 -12.13 -2.86
CA PHE A 243 10.40 -11.29 -1.72
C PHE A 243 11.66 -11.02 -0.90
N PRO A 244 11.83 -9.78 -0.37
CA PRO A 244 12.83 -9.53 0.66
C PRO A 244 12.42 -10.22 1.96
N GLU A 245 13.27 -10.10 2.97
CA GLU A 245 12.85 -10.38 4.34
C GLU A 245 11.68 -9.44 4.71
N ILE A 246 10.56 -10.04 5.11
CA ILE A 246 9.43 -9.33 5.70
C ILE A 246 9.53 -9.53 7.21
N LYS A 247 9.87 -8.46 7.93
CA LYS A 247 9.97 -8.49 9.39
C LYS A 247 8.59 -8.78 10.00
N SER A 248 8.55 -9.59 11.05
CA SER A 248 7.31 -9.80 11.80
C SER A 248 6.72 -8.45 12.27
N GLY A 249 5.40 -8.31 12.20
CA GLY A 249 4.68 -7.06 12.46
C GLY A 249 4.58 -6.10 11.27
N SER A 250 5.26 -6.36 10.15
CA SER A 250 5.06 -5.57 8.92
C SER A 250 3.63 -5.71 8.40
N GLN A 251 3.17 -4.70 7.68
CA GLN A 251 1.95 -4.79 6.89
C GLN A 251 2.27 -5.09 5.44
N VAL A 252 1.56 -6.06 4.85
CA VAL A 252 1.76 -6.47 3.46
C VAL A 252 0.44 -6.30 2.71
N PHE A 253 0.47 -5.57 1.59
CA PHE A 253 -0.72 -5.36 0.76
C PHE A 253 -0.49 -5.83 -0.67
N VAL A 254 -1.51 -6.47 -1.24
CA VAL A 254 -1.66 -6.62 -2.70
C VAL A 254 -2.47 -5.44 -3.22
N ASP A 255 -2.00 -4.80 -4.29
CA ASP A 255 -2.64 -3.66 -4.96
C ASP A 255 -2.78 -3.96 -6.45
N LEU A 256 -4.02 -4.18 -6.91
CA LEU A 256 -4.37 -4.47 -8.29
C LEU A 256 -5.26 -3.36 -8.86
N LYS A 257 -4.91 -2.83 -10.01
CA LYS A 257 -5.77 -1.95 -10.81
C LYS A 257 -6.24 -2.70 -12.04
N GLU A 258 -7.53 -2.65 -12.35
CA GLU A 258 -8.11 -3.33 -13.51
C GLU A 258 -8.94 -2.38 -14.38
N GLN A 259 -8.96 -2.68 -15.68
CA GLN A 259 -9.80 -2.07 -16.70
C GLN A 259 -10.24 -3.14 -17.70
N SER A 260 -11.47 -3.04 -18.20
CA SER A 260 -11.83 -3.80 -19.41
C SER A 260 -11.04 -3.27 -20.60
N ASN A 261 -10.61 -4.19 -21.44
CA ASN A 261 -9.98 -3.95 -22.73
C ASN A 261 -10.77 -4.64 -23.86
N GLY A 262 -12.03 -5.00 -23.59
CA GLY A 262 -12.92 -5.69 -24.53
C GLY A 262 -14.08 -6.40 -23.83
N ASP A 263 -13.84 -7.04 -22.68
CA ASP A 263 -14.86 -7.82 -21.99
C ASP A 263 -15.93 -6.95 -21.31
N ALA A 264 -17.21 -7.25 -21.54
CA ALA A 264 -18.35 -6.53 -20.97
C ALA A 264 -18.82 -7.09 -19.62
N TYR A 265 -18.41 -8.30 -19.25
CA TYR A 265 -18.98 -9.06 -18.14
C TYR A 265 -18.23 -8.86 -16.81
N ASP A 266 -18.91 -9.19 -15.73
CA ASP A 266 -18.38 -9.30 -14.37
C ASP A 266 -17.71 -10.67 -14.17
N ARG A 267 -16.39 -10.69 -14.19
CA ARG A 267 -15.59 -11.92 -14.16
C ARG A 267 -15.05 -12.22 -12.78
N THR A 268 -14.98 -13.50 -12.44
CA THR A 268 -14.21 -13.96 -11.29
C THR A 268 -12.72 -13.70 -11.55
N GLY A 269 -12.08 -13.01 -10.61
CA GLY A 269 -10.65 -12.75 -10.61
C GLY A 269 -10.00 -13.22 -9.31
N THR A 270 -8.75 -13.67 -9.40
CA THR A 270 -7.96 -14.00 -8.21
C THR A 270 -6.49 -13.70 -8.43
N VAL A 271 -5.87 -13.09 -7.41
CA VAL A 271 -4.41 -12.98 -7.28
C VAL A 271 -3.95 -14.09 -6.36
N PHE A 272 -2.98 -14.88 -6.80
CA PHE A 272 -2.54 -16.07 -6.09
C PHE A 272 -1.01 -16.22 -6.11
N ALA A 273 -0.50 -16.98 -5.15
CA ALA A 273 0.85 -17.51 -5.16
C ALA A 273 0.81 -19.03 -5.34
N ILE A 274 1.80 -19.59 -6.06
CA ILE A 274 2.01 -21.04 -6.13
C ILE A 274 2.98 -21.42 -5.02
N PRO A 275 2.56 -22.20 -3.99
CA PRO A 275 3.46 -22.69 -2.96
C PRO A 275 4.58 -23.54 -3.56
N SER A 276 5.82 -23.30 -3.14
CA SER A 276 7.04 -23.92 -3.70
C SER A 276 7.71 -24.95 -2.80
N LYS A 277 7.18 -25.19 -1.59
CA LYS A 277 7.78 -26.11 -0.60
C LYS A 277 7.62 -27.58 -0.96
N GLU A 278 6.52 -27.92 -1.63
CA GLU A 278 6.17 -29.31 -1.95
C GLU A 278 6.86 -29.79 -3.23
N LYS A 279 7.05 -31.11 -3.36
CA LYS A 279 7.63 -31.73 -4.57
C LYS A 279 6.77 -31.48 -5.81
N PHE A 280 5.45 -31.50 -5.65
CA PHE A 280 4.49 -31.28 -6.72
C PHE A 280 3.70 -29.99 -6.44
N SER A 281 3.60 -29.12 -7.45
CA SER A 281 2.93 -27.82 -7.31
C SER A 281 1.91 -27.60 -8.42
N PHE A 282 1.04 -26.60 -8.25
CA PHE A 282 0.05 -26.23 -9.25
C PHE A 282 0.68 -25.83 -10.61
N MET A 283 1.97 -25.49 -10.62
CA MET A 283 2.72 -25.24 -11.85
C MET A 283 2.72 -26.43 -12.80
N GLU A 284 2.71 -27.66 -12.29
CA GLU A 284 2.63 -28.86 -13.13
C GLU A 284 1.30 -28.94 -13.87
N GLY A 285 0.19 -28.61 -13.19
CA GLY A 285 -1.11 -28.45 -13.84
C GLY A 285 -1.08 -27.41 -14.96
N LEU A 286 -0.46 -26.24 -14.70
CA LEU A 286 -0.36 -25.18 -15.70
C LEU A 286 0.45 -25.59 -16.93
N LYS A 287 1.56 -26.32 -16.75
CA LYS A 287 2.44 -26.75 -17.85
C LYS A 287 1.93 -27.96 -18.61
N ASN A 288 1.41 -28.94 -17.88
CA ASN A 288 1.16 -30.29 -18.39
C ASN A 288 -0.33 -30.66 -18.42
N GLY A 289 -1.20 -29.75 -17.99
CA GLY A 289 -2.66 -29.87 -18.04
C GLY A 289 -3.29 -30.24 -16.70
N ALA A 290 -4.55 -29.80 -16.49
CA ALA A 290 -5.25 -29.90 -15.21
C ALA A 290 -5.36 -31.35 -14.68
N LYS A 291 -5.40 -32.35 -15.57
CA LYS A 291 -5.47 -33.78 -15.21
C LYS A 291 -4.24 -34.31 -14.47
N THR A 292 -3.13 -33.56 -14.50
CA THR A 292 -1.91 -33.93 -13.74
C THR A 292 -2.01 -33.55 -12.26
N LEU A 293 -2.93 -32.67 -11.89
CA LEU A 293 -3.14 -32.27 -10.50
C LEU A 293 -3.85 -33.40 -9.71
N PRO A 294 -3.63 -33.50 -8.38
CA PRO A 294 -4.34 -34.46 -7.55
C PRO A 294 -5.86 -34.35 -7.69
N VAL A 295 -6.52 -35.49 -7.82
CA VAL A 295 -7.98 -35.54 -8.00
C VAL A 295 -8.67 -35.68 -6.65
N TYR A 296 -9.69 -34.87 -6.42
CA TYR A 296 -10.65 -34.99 -5.33
C TYR A 296 -11.98 -35.53 -5.86
N GLU A 297 -12.54 -36.49 -5.13
CA GLU A 297 -13.88 -37.04 -5.36
C GLU A 297 -14.63 -37.13 -4.03
N ASN A 298 -15.92 -36.83 -4.07
CA ASN A 298 -16.78 -36.90 -2.88
C ASN A 298 -17.99 -37.82 -3.04
N GLY A 299 -18.07 -38.56 -4.14
CA GLY A 299 -19.17 -39.47 -4.44
C GLY A 299 -20.30 -38.86 -5.27
N ASN A 300 -20.18 -37.62 -5.76
CA ASN A 300 -21.16 -37.01 -6.66
C ASN A 300 -20.98 -37.38 -8.15
N GLY A 301 -20.03 -38.26 -8.47
CA GLY A 301 -19.73 -38.71 -9.84
C GLY A 301 -18.83 -37.78 -10.66
N LYS A 302 -18.29 -36.70 -10.07
CA LYS A 302 -17.33 -35.80 -10.73
C LYS A 302 -15.94 -35.84 -10.07
N GLN A 303 -14.95 -35.40 -10.83
CA GLN A 303 -13.55 -35.28 -10.44
C GLN A 303 -13.14 -33.81 -10.39
N TYR A 304 -12.44 -33.41 -9.32
CA TYR A 304 -12.00 -32.04 -9.10
C TYR A 304 -10.49 -31.98 -8.94
N GLN A 305 -9.82 -31.16 -9.76
CA GLN A 305 -8.36 -31.20 -9.90
C GLN A 305 -7.69 -30.14 -9.02
N GLY A 306 -6.74 -30.55 -8.19
CA GLY A 306 -5.87 -29.66 -7.41
C GLY A 306 -6.56 -28.85 -6.32
N VAL A 307 -7.74 -29.29 -5.85
CA VAL A 307 -8.58 -28.48 -4.96
C VAL A 307 -8.31 -28.67 -3.46
N ILE A 308 -7.58 -29.72 -3.06
CA ILE A 308 -7.22 -30.00 -1.66
C ILE A 308 -5.72 -30.22 -1.49
N LYS A 309 -5.21 -29.97 -0.28
CA LYS A 309 -3.88 -30.41 0.13
C LYS A 309 -3.79 -31.94 0.11
N THR A 310 -2.63 -32.44 -0.29
CA THR A 310 -2.22 -33.84 -0.10
C THR A 310 -0.84 -33.90 0.56
N GLY A 311 -0.28 -35.10 0.74
CA GLY A 311 1.06 -35.28 1.29
C GLY A 311 2.19 -34.72 0.40
N GLU A 312 1.94 -34.51 -0.90
CA GLU A 312 2.96 -34.05 -1.86
C GLU A 312 2.55 -32.80 -2.65
N PHE A 313 1.36 -32.24 -2.38
CA PHE A 313 0.80 -31.10 -3.08
C PHE A 313 0.13 -30.14 -2.12
N SER A 314 0.31 -28.84 -2.38
CA SER A 314 -0.45 -27.77 -1.74
C SER A 314 -1.26 -27.00 -2.78
N PRO A 315 -2.54 -26.71 -2.51
CA PRO A 315 -3.37 -25.87 -3.38
C PRO A 315 -2.83 -24.44 -3.42
N LEU A 316 -3.34 -23.65 -4.36
CA LEU A 316 -2.92 -22.25 -4.53
C LEU A 316 -3.17 -21.42 -3.27
N LEU A 317 -2.16 -20.63 -2.88
CA LEU A 317 -2.28 -19.64 -1.83
C LEU A 317 -2.98 -18.41 -2.41
N GLU A 318 -4.28 -18.28 -2.16
CA GLU A 318 -5.07 -17.15 -2.67
C GLU A 318 -4.82 -15.89 -1.84
N LEU A 319 -4.21 -14.89 -2.48
CA LEU A 319 -3.89 -13.62 -1.85
C LEU A 319 -5.10 -12.70 -1.83
N MET A 320 -5.79 -12.58 -2.97
CA MET A 320 -6.96 -11.70 -3.09
C MET A 320 -7.93 -12.20 -4.15
N ARG A 321 -9.19 -12.41 -3.75
CA ARG A 321 -10.30 -12.65 -4.69
C ARG A 321 -11.01 -11.35 -5.02
N PHE A 322 -11.27 -11.10 -6.29
CA PHE A 322 -11.97 -9.92 -6.77
C PHE A 322 -12.92 -10.27 -7.91
N PHE A 323 -13.81 -9.34 -8.24
CA PHE A 323 -14.73 -9.47 -9.36
C PHE A 323 -14.62 -8.24 -10.24
N THR A 324 -14.37 -8.43 -11.53
CA THR A 324 -14.35 -7.28 -12.46
C THR A 324 -15.74 -6.66 -12.50
N PRO A 325 -15.83 -5.34 -12.68
CA PRO A 325 -17.10 -4.71 -13.00
C PRO A 325 -17.45 -4.96 -14.47
N PHE A 326 -18.69 -4.65 -14.84
CA PHE A 326 -19.17 -4.75 -16.21
C PHE A 326 -18.54 -3.68 -17.12
N GLY A 327 -17.47 -4.04 -17.85
CA GLY A 327 -16.98 -3.28 -19.00
C GLY A 327 -16.33 -1.92 -18.69
N ILE A 328 -15.79 -1.71 -17.49
CA ILE A 328 -15.19 -0.43 -17.08
C ILE A 328 -14.12 0.06 -18.06
N LYS A 329 -14.02 1.39 -18.27
CA LYS A 329 -13.23 2.04 -19.35
C LYS A 329 -13.77 1.75 -20.76
N GLN A 330 -13.69 0.51 -21.21
CA GLN A 330 -13.99 0.12 -22.60
C GLN A 330 -15.43 0.50 -23.01
N TYR A 331 -16.38 0.31 -22.09
CA TYR A 331 -17.79 0.62 -22.31
C TYR A 331 -18.21 1.97 -21.72
N GLY A 332 -17.25 2.84 -21.37
CA GLY A 332 -17.53 4.20 -20.89
C GLY A 332 -18.28 5.09 -21.88
N HIS A 333 -18.42 4.66 -23.14
CA HIS A 333 -19.23 5.31 -24.17
C HIS A 333 -20.75 5.13 -23.96
N ILE A 334 -21.19 4.17 -23.14
CA ILE A 334 -22.61 4.01 -22.77
C ILE A 334 -23.01 5.24 -21.94
N GLN A 335 -24.01 6.01 -22.38
CA GLN A 335 -24.42 7.22 -21.66
C GLN A 335 -25.71 6.97 -20.88
N LEU A 336 -25.68 7.28 -19.58
CA LEU A 336 -26.85 7.40 -18.73
C LEU A 336 -26.80 8.77 -18.05
N LYS A 337 -27.94 9.48 -18.05
CA LYS A 337 -28.02 10.82 -17.46
C LYS A 337 -27.51 10.80 -16.01
N ASP A 338 -26.68 11.78 -15.68
CA ASP A 338 -26.07 11.97 -14.36
C ASP A 338 -25.17 10.81 -13.87
N LYS A 339 -24.69 9.95 -14.78
CA LYS A 339 -23.67 8.93 -14.48
C LYS A 339 -22.36 9.23 -15.20
N THR A 340 -21.33 9.52 -14.43
CA THR A 340 -19.95 9.62 -14.92
C THR A 340 -19.20 8.35 -14.51
N TRP A 341 -18.91 7.50 -15.50
CA TRP A 341 -18.25 6.22 -15.24
C TRP A 341 -16.81 6.39 -14.78
N HIS A 342 -16.41 5.54 -13.84
CA HIS A 342 -15.00 5.39 -13.53
C HIS A 342 -14.25 4.73 -14.69
N GLU A 343 -12.97 5.05 -14.79
CA GLU A 343 -12.11 4.55 -15.85
C GLU A 343 -11.29 3.32 -15.44
N SER A 344 -11.31 2.94 -14.17
CA SER A 344 -10.60 1.78 -13.63
C SER A 344 -11.11 1.49 -12.25
N VAL A 345 -10.94 0.24 -11.82
CA VAL A 345 -11.28 -0.19 -10.47
C VAL A 345 -10.00 -0.58 -9.72
N PRO A 346 -9.73 0.02 -8.55
CA PRO A 346 -8.65 -0.41 -7.68
C PRO A 346 -9.13 -1.46 -6.68
N TYR A 347 -8.34 -2.52 -6.52
CA TYR A 347 -8.50 -3.53 -5.49
C TYR A 347 -7.24 -3.54 -4.64
N ARG A 348 -7.40 -3.35 -3.32
CA ARG A 348 -6.27 -3.40 -2.40
C ARG A 348 -6.68 -4.18 -1.16
N GLN A 349 -5.90 -5.21 -0.83
CA GLN A 349 -6.18 -6.08 0.31
C GLN A 349 -4.94 -6.25 1.18
N ASP A 350 -5.12 -6.13 2.49
CA ASP A 350 -4.13 -6.51 3.50
C ASP A 350 -4.02 -8.04 3.50
N ILE A 351 -2.80 -8.54 3.36
CA ILE A 351 -2.43 -9.96 3.39
C ILE A 351 -1.32 -10.21 4.42
N SER A 352 -1.21 -9.35 5.43
CA SER A 352 -0.18 -9.41 6.46
C SER A 352 -0.13 -10.77 7.16
N GLU A 353 -1.27 -11.43 7.34
CA GLU A 353 -1.39 -12.76 7.94
C GLU A 353 -0.71 -13.86 7.11
N LEU A 354 -0.38 -13.59 5.84
CA LEU A 354 0.29 -14.52 4.94
C LEU A 354 1.82 -14.28 4.86
N TYR A 355 2.36 -13.33 5.64
CA TYR A 355 3.75 -12.88 5.48
C TYR A 355 4.78 -14.01 5.62
N SER A 356 4.54 -14.98 6.51
CA SER A 356 5.48 -16.08 6.78
C SER A 356 5.61 -17.06 5.59
N ALA A 357 4.57 -17.13 4.74
CA ALA A 357 4.63 -17.89 3.49
C ALA A 357 5.37 -17.15 2.37
N LEU A 358 5.59 -15.83 2.50
CA LEU A 358 6.17 -14.98 1.47
C LEU A 358 7.60 -14.51 1.81
N SER A 359 7.91 -14.31 3.09
CA SER A 359 9.19 -13.75 3.55
C SER A 359 10.40 -14.57 3.08
N ASN A 360 11.37 -13.89 2.46
CA ASN A 360 12.57 -14.50 1.86
C ASN A 360 12.31 -15.60 0.83
N GLN A 361 11.09 -15.70 0.29
CA GLN A 361 10.76 -16.70 -0.71
C GLN A 361 10.90 -16.16 -2.13
N GLU A 362 11.26 -17.04 -3.04
CA GLU A 362 11.08 -16.83 -4.47
C GLU A 362 9.85 -17.62 -4.93
N VAL A 363 8.76 -16.92 -5.27
CA VAL A 363 7.47 -17.52 -5.56
C VAL A 363 6.90 -17.00 -6.87
N TYR A 364 6.09 -17.82 -7.53
CA TYR A 364 5.30 -17.37 -8.65
C TYR A 364 4.04 -16.68 -8.14
N ILE A 365 3.88 -15.40 -8.50
CA ILE A 365 2.64 -14.63 -8.28
C ILE A 365 1.90 -14.54 -9.61
N GLY A 366 0.61 -14.84 -9.57
CA GLY A 366 -0.25 -14.83 -10.74
C GLY A 366 -1.56 -14.11 -10.52
N THR A 367 -2.16 -13.75 -11.63
CA THR A 367 -3.52 -13.21 -11.69
C THR A 367 -4.31 -14.02 -12.72
N PHE A 368 -5.49 -14.47 -12.32
CA PHE A 368 -6.49 -15.07 -13.20
C PHE A 368 -7.68 -14.12 -13.33
N ILE A 369 -8.23 -14.01 -14.53
CA ILE A 369 -9.57 -13.45 -14.80
C ILE A 369 -10.25 -14.36 -15.82
N GLY A 370 -11.30 -15.07 -15.39
CA GLY A 370 -12.01 -16.03 -16.22
C GLY A 370 -12.84 -15.34 -17.29
N ASN A 371 -12.37 -15.32 -18.53
CA ASN A 371 -13.04 -14.66 -19.64
C ASN A 371 -12.88 -15.41 -20.96
N TYR A 372 -13.71 -15.06 -21.94
CA TYR A 372 -13.67 -15.58 -23.30
C TYR A 372 -13.49 -14.48 -24.35
N ASP A 373 -13.14 -13.26 -23.92
CA ASP A 373 -13.01 -12.11 -24.81
C ASP A 373 -11.58 -11.96 -25.34
N LYS A 374 -11.44 -11.62 -26.63
CA LYS A 374 -10.13 -11.47 -27.28
C LYS A 374 -9.36 -10.25 -26.79
N GLY A 375 -10.05 -9.16 -26.43
CA GLY A 375 -9.47 -7.96 -25.85
C GLY A 375 -9.23 -8.09 -24.35
N GLY A 376 -10.17 -8.76 -23.66
CA GLY A 376 -10.12 -9.14 -22.26
C GLY A 376 -10.04 -7.92 -21.34
N HIS A 377 -9.06 -7.97 -20.44
CA HIS A 377 -8.82 -6.99 -19.39
C HIS A 377 -7.37 -6.52 -19.41
N LYS A 378 -7.10 -5.40 -18.77
CA LYS A 378 -5.76 -4.85 -18.55
C LYS A 378 -5.55 -4.56 -17.08
N ILE A 379 -4.45 -5.05 -16.52
CA ILE A 379 -4.16 -4.95 -15.09
C ILE A 379 -2.76 -4.42 -14.78
N SER A 380 -2.63 -3.76 -13.63
CA SER A 380 -1.34 -3.50 -12.97
C SER A 380 -1.40 -4.06 -11.56
N LEU A 381 -0.34 -4.73 -11.11
CA LEU A 381 -0.26 -5.40 -9.82
C LEU A 381 1.03 -5.05 -9.10
N ASN A 382 0.92 -4.56 -7.88
CA ASN A 382 2.03 -4.33 -6.96
C ASN A 382 1.79 -5.09 -5.65
N ILE A 383 2.90 -5.43 -4.99
CA ILE A 383 2.89 -5.82 -3.58
C ILE A 383 3.66 -4.77 -2.79
N THR A 384 3.09 -4.27 -1.70
CA THR A 384 3.74 -3.26 -0.85
C THR A 384 3.96 -3.78 0.55
N ILE A 385 5.15 -3.53 1.11
CA ILE A 385 5.56 -3.97 2.45
C ILE A 385 5.90 -2.73 3.27
N HIS A 386 5.15 -2.52 4.35
CA HIS A 386 5.26 -1.37 5.24
C HIS A 386 5.79 -1.83 6.59
N GLY A 387 6.97 -1.37 6.97
CA GLY A 387 7.52 -1.63 8.29
C GLY A 387 6.83 -0.79 9.35
N GLU A 388 6.39 -1.40 10.44
CA GLU A 388 5.85 -0.68 11.60
C GLU A 388 6.76 -0.85 12.82
N GLU A 389 7.08 0.27 13.46
CA GLU A 389 7.74 0.27 14.75
C GLU A 389 6.70 -0.06 15.84
N LYS A 390 6.73 -1.31 16.35
CA LYS A 390 5.98 -1.82 17.53
C LYS A 390 4.62 -2.50 17.27
N GLN A 391 4.56 -3.50 16.39
CA GLN A 391 3.48 -4.49 16.43
C GLN A 391 3.93 -5.81 17.08
N SER A 392 3.00 -6.45 17.79
CA SER A 392 3.16 -7.83 18.27
C SER A 392 3.36 -8.77 17.06
N PRO A 393 4.09 -9.90 17.23
CA PRO A 393 4.23 -10.89 16.19
C PRO A 393 2.86 -11.30 15.63
N LYS A 394 2.75 -11.36 14.29
CA LYS A 394 1.59 -11.91 13.58
C LYS A 394 1.80 -13.41 13.34
N ASP A 395 0.71 -14.11 13.03
CA ASP A 395 0.66 -15.55 12.74
C ASP A 395 1.93 -16.07 12.05
N SER A 396 2.66 -16.93 12.74
CA SER A 396 3.96 -17.45 12.28
C SER A 396 3.81 -18.61 11.28
N PHE A 397 2.64 -19.25 11.28
CA PHE A 397 2.32 -20.44 10.54
C PHE A 397 1.26 -20.16 9.46
N VAL A 398 1.49 -20.71 8.25
CA VAL A 398 0.57 -20.62 7.11
C VAL A 398 0.54 -21.96 6.38
N LEU A 399 -0.65 -22.55 6.24
CA LEU A 399 -0.87 -23.82 5.55
C LEU A 399 -2.13 -23.76 4.66
N PRO A 400 -1.98 -23.69 3.33
CA PRO A 400 -3.10 -23.83 2.40
C PRO A 400 -3.72 -25.22 2.50
N LEU A 401 -5.02 -25.30 2.84
CA LEU A 401 -5.73 -26.58 2.99
C LEU A 401 -6.55 -26.91 1.75
N PHE A 402 -7.24 -25.93 1.17
CA PHE A 402 -8.05 -26.12 -0.03
C PHE A 402 -8.21 -24.84 -0.83
N ASN A 403 -8.43 -24.99 -2.14
CA ASN A 403 -8.85 -23.93 -3.04
C ASN A 403 -9.63 -24.53 -4.21
N THR A 404 -10.95 -24.35 -4.25
CA THR A 404 -11.82 -24.86 -5.31
C THR A 404 -11.94 -23.92 -6.50
N THR A 405 -11.37 -22.71 -6.42
CA THR A 405 -11.39 -21.74 -7.51
C THR A 405 -10.64 -22.31 -8.71
N ASN A 406 -11.37 -22.62 -9.76
CA ASN A 406 -10.83 -23.28 -10.94
C ASN A 406 -10.12 -22.27 -11.86
N ILE A 407 -8.93 -21.79 -11.49
CA ILE A 407 -8.19 -20.82 -12.32
C ILE A 407 -7.85 -21.35 -13.72
N MET A 408 -7.85 -22.68 -13.89
CA MET A 408 -7.72 -23.35 -15.18
C MET A 408 -9.10 -23.66 -15.81
N GLU A 409 -10.11 -22.83 -15.58
CA GLU A 409 -11.45 -22.90 -16.19
C GLU A 409 -11.37 -23.10 -17.71
N MET A 410 -10.61 -22.24 -18.38
CA MET A 410 -10.36 -22.31 -19.83
C MET A 410 -9.27 -23.33 -20.21
N ALA A 411 -8.84 -24.19 -19.29
CA ALA A 411 -7.82 -25.22 -19.50
C ALA A 411 -8.17 -26.58 -18.85
N GLY A 412 -9.47 -26.84 -18.68
CA GLY A 412 -10.00 -28.17 -18.35
C GLY A 412 -10.06 -28.51 -16.86
N GLN A 413 -9.95 -27.52 -15.96
CA GLN A 413 -10.23 -27.71 -14.53
C GLN A 413 -11.74 -27.55 -14.26
N GLU A 414 -12.33 -28.53 -13.60
CA GLU A 414 -13.77 -28.63 -13.35
C GLU A 414 -14.27 -27.52 -12.40
N TYR A 415 -15.47 -26.99 -12.64
CA TYR A 415 -16.13 -26.03 -11.75
C TYR A 415 -16.45 -26.69 -10.40
N ALA A 416 -16.35 -25.91 -9.32
CA ALA A 416 -16.55 -26.35 -7.94
C ALA A 416 -18.02 -26.69 -7.60
N THR A 417 -18.52 -27.76 -8.21
CA THR A 417 -19.89 -28.27 -8.12
C THR A 417 -20.02 -29.38 -7.06
N MET A 418 -18.99 -29.59 -6.25
CA MET A 418 -18.91 -30.70 -5.29
C MET A 418 -19.92 -30.59 -4.15
N PHE A 419 -20.46 -29.41 -3.89
CA PHE A 419 -21.33 -29.15 -2.74
C PHE A 419 -22.77 -29.63 -2.95
N ASN A 420 -23.10 -30.20 -4.11
CA ASN A 420 -24.35 -30.93 -4.32
C ASN A 420 -24.43 -32.28 -3.58
N ASN A 421 -23.34 -32.72 -2.96
CA ASN A 421 -23.26 -33.93 -2.16
C ASN A 421 -23.01 -33.58 -0.69
N GLU A 422 -23.65 -34.30 0.24
CA GLU A 422 -23.58 -34.05 1.69
C GLU A 422 -22.15 -34.10 2.26
N LYS A 423 -21.24 -34.83 1.60
CA LYS A 423 -19.81 -34.86 1.97
C LYS A 423 -19.14 -33.52 1.72
N GLY A 424 -19.60 -32.74 0.74
CA GLY A 424 -19.01 -31.45 0.37
C GLY A 424 -17.51 -31.57 0.07
N LEU A 425 -16.71 -30.72 0.70
CA LEU A 425 -15.24 -30.73 0.61
C LEU A 425 -14.64 -31.22 1.94
N VAL A 426 -13.82 -32.27 1.92
CA VAL A 426 -13.14 -32.82 3.10
C VAL A 426 -11.63 -32.80 2.85
N VAL A 427 -10.87 -32.28 3.82
CA VAL A 427 -9.41 -32.24 3.78
C VAL A 427 -8.85 -32.81 5.07
N ASP A 428 -8.05 -33.86 4.94
CA ASP A 428 -7.22 -34.39 6.02
C ASP A 428 -5.84 -33.72 5.97
N PHE A 429 -5.36 -33.27 7.13
CA PHE A 429 -4.04 -32.66 7.25
C PHE A 429 -3.34 -33.08 8.54
N VAL A 430 -2.01 -32.91 8.56
CA VAL A 430 -1.16 -33.25 9.69
C VAL A 430 -0.41 -32.01 10.14
N LEU A 431 -0.46 -31.73 11.44
CA LEU A 431 0.35 -30.71 12.08
C LEU A 431 1.57 -31.37 12.73
N GLU A 432 2.77 -30.93 12.35
CA GLU A 432 4.02 -31.43 12.95
C GLU A 432 4.24 -30.94 14.39
N LYS A 433 3.60 -29.82 14.74
CA LYS A 433 3.68 -29.16 16.05
C LYS A 433 2.29 -28.63 16.42
N ASP A 434 2.08 -28.40 17.72
CA ASP A 434 0.93 -27.64 18.19
C ASP A 434 0.91 -26.26 17.51
N VAL A 435 -0.27 -25.83 17.07
CA VAL A 435 -0.51 -24.49 16.48
C VAL A 435 -1.43 -23.75 17.43
N LYS A 436 -0.97 -22.63 17.98
CA LYS A 436 -1.78 -21.82 18.89
C LYS A 436 -2.60 -20.80 18.12
N ASN A 437 -3.72 -20.38 18.72
CA ASN A 437 -4.60 -19.35 18.14
C ASN A 437 -4.94 -19.64 16.67
N ALA A 438 -5.17 -20.91 16.33
CA ALA A 438 -5.35 -21.30 14.95
C ALA A 438 -6.62 -20.69 14.38
N LYS A 439 -6.54 -20.21 13.13
CA LYS A 439 -7.67 -19.63 12.39
C LYS A 439 -7.73 -20.21 11.00
N LEU A 440 -8.94 -20.37 10.48
CA LEU A 440 -9.17 -20.57 9.07
C LEU A 440 -9.41 -19.22 8.40
N ARG A 441 -8.47 -18.78 7.57
CA ARG A 441 -8.71 -17.72 6.58
C ARG A 441 -9.54 -18.31 5.45
N TYR A 442 -10.84 -18.01 5.45
CA TYR A 442 -11.84 -18.59 4.56
C TYR A 442 -12.41 -17.56 3.58
N ILE A 443 -12.24 -17.77 2.29
CA ILE A 443 -12.87 -16.96 1.23
C ILE A 443 -13.91 -17.83 0.54
N THR A 444 -15.13 -17.34 0.39
CA THR A 444 -16.24 -18.06 -0.27
C THR A 444 -17.04 -17.11 -1.15
N THR A 445 -17.42 -17.59 -2.34
CA THR A 445 -18.37 -16.93 -3.24
C THR A 445 -19.25 -17.95 -3.94
N GLY A 446 -20.56 -17.68 -3.97
CA GLY A 446 -21.56 -18.49 -4.69
C GLY A 446 -21.77 -17.97 -6.10
N HIS A 447 -21.97 -18.89 -7.04
CA HIS A 447 -22.10 -18.62 -8.48
C HIS A 447 -23.26 -19.41 -9.09
N GLY A 448 -23.81 -18.87 -10.17
CA GLY A 448 -24.95 -19.42 -10.90
C GLY A 448 -25.86 -18.29 -11.34
N GLY A 449 -25.59 -17.72 -12.52
CA GLY A 449 -26.12 -16.42 -12.97
C GLY A 449 -27.58 -16.42 -13.43
N TRP A 450 -28.49 -17.02 -12.66
CA TRP A 450 -29.94 -16.97 -12.89
C TRP A 450 -30.69 -16.83 -11.56
N GLU A 451 -31.98 -16.52 -11.60
CA GLU A 451 -32.77 -16.14 -10.41
C GLU A 451 -32.70 -17.13 -9.23
N ASN A 452 -32.62 -18.44 -9.50
CA ASN A 452 -32.52 -19.49 -8.48
C ASN A 452 -31.09 -20.00 -8.25
N GLY A 453 -30.11 -19.48 -9.00
CA GLY A 453 -28.73 -19.89 -8.89
C GLY A 453 -28.06 -19.31 -7.64
N ASP A 454 -27.01 -19.98 -7.18
CA ASP A 454 -26.39 -19.67 -5.88
C ASP A 454 -25.67 -18.30 -5.85
N GLU A 455 -25.55 -17.61 -7.00
CA GLU A 455 -25.15 -16.20 -7.05
C GLU A 455 -26.17 -15.31 -6.32
N PHE A 456 -27.46 -15.57 -6.54
CA PHE A 456 -28.57 -14.73 -6.08
C PHE A 456 -29.41 -15.37 -4.96
N VAL A 457 -29.07 -16.59 -4.54
CA VAL A 457 -29.73 -17.30 -3.43
C VAL A 457 -28.76 -17.50 -2.26
N PRO A 458 -29.03 -16.95 -1.06
CA PRO A 458 -28.15 -17.11 0.08
C PRO A 458 -28.07 -18.56 0.57
N LYS A 459 -26.86 -19.11 0.74
CA LYS A 459 -26.64 -20.50 1.24
C LYS A 459 -25.74 -20.53 2.47
N LYS A 460 -26.16 -21.25 3.54
CA LYS A 460 -25.33 -21.42 4.74
C LYS A 460 -24.07 -22.23 4.40
N ASN A 461 -22.90 -21.63 4.58
CA ASN A 461 -21.61 -22.30 4.58
C ASN A 461 -21.35 -22.83 5.99
N THR A 462 -21.13 -24.13 6.14
CA THR A 462 -20.88 -24.81 7.42
C THR A 462 -19.48 -25.42 7.41
N ILE A 463 -18.67 -25.05 8.41
CA ILE A 463 -17.29 -25.48 8.56
C ILE A 463 -17.22 -26.42 9.76
N LEU A 464 -16.72 -27.64 9.55
CA LEU A 464 -16.49 -28.62 10.61
C LEU A 464 -14.99 -28.85 10.79
N LEU A 465 -14.55 -28.90 12.04
CA LEU A 465 -13.21 -29.32 12.46
C LEU A 465 -13.35 -30.61 13.26
N ASP A 466 -12.61 -31.65 12.86
CA ASP A 466 -12.62 -32.97 13.50
C ASP A 466 -14.03 -33.53 13.72
N GLY A 467 -14.90 -33.32 12.71
CA GLY A 467 -16.29 -33.77 12.69
C GLY A 467 -17.27 -32.92 13.50
N LYS A 468 -16.83 -31.83 14.14
CA LYS A 468 -17.68 -30.90 14.91
C LYS A 468 -17.84 -29.57 14.18
N GLU A 469 -19.03 -29.00 14.15
CA GLU A 469 -19.25 -27.65 13.60
C GLU A 469 -18.42 -26.63 14.40
N ALA A 470 -17.47 -26.01 13.72
CA ALA A 470 -16.65 -24.94 14.27
C ALA A 470 -17.27 -23.56 13.95
N PHE A 471 -17.89 -23.42 12.78
CA PHE A 471 -18.50 -22.17 12.36
C PHE A 471 -19.57 -22.38 11.28
N GLY A 472 -20.54 -21.47 11.21
CA GLY A 472 -21.56 -21.47 10.18
C GLY A 472 -22.11 -20.07 9.93
N PHE A 473 -22.22 -19.67 8.65
CA PHE A 473 -22.74 -18.36 8.28
C PHE A 473 -23.31 -18.37 6.85
N ILE A 474 -24.07 -17.32 6.52
CA ILE A 474 -24.57 -17.10 5.15
C ILE A 474 -23.73 -15.97 4.55
N PRO A 475 -22.81 -16.26 3.61
CA PRO A 475 -22.07 -15.22 2.90
C PRO A 475 -23.01 -14.43 1.98
N TRP A 476 -23.23 -13.14 2.28
CA TRP A 476 -24.19 -12.31 1.54
C TRP A 476 -23.79 -10.83 1.56
N ARG A 477 -23.86 -10.17 0.40
CA ARG A 477 -23.58 -8.74 0.22
C ARG A 477 -24.86 -8.03 -0.22
N MET A 478 -25.16 -6.89 0.40
CA MET A 478 -26.38 -6.09 0.15
C MET A 478 -26.08 -4.63 -0.25
N ASP A 479 -24.82 -4.35 -0.56
CA ASP A 479 -24.28 -3.02 -0.83
C ASP A 479 -23.87 -2.83 -2.30
N CYS A 480 -24.19 -3.78 -3.19
CA CYS A 480 -23.67 -3.81 -4.55
C CYS A 480 -24.03 -2.57 -5.40
N GLY A 481 -25.21 -1.97 -5.19
CA GLY A 481 -25.60 -0.72 -5.84
C GLY A 481 -24.68 0.48 -5.56
N SER A 482 -23.87 0.42 -4.49
CA SER A 482 -22.86 1.45 -4.17
C SER A 482 -21.77 1.54 -5.23
N TYR A 483 -21.56 0.47 -6.01
CA TYR A 483 -20.50 0.36 -7.02
C TYR A 483 -21.01 0.59 -8.45
N ARG A 484 -22.23 1.12 -8.62
CA ARG A 484 -22.87 1.30 -9.93
C ARG A 484 -21.99 2.05 -10.94
N LEU A 485 -21.21 3.04 -10.51
CA LEU A 485 -20.36 3.87 -11.38
C LEU A 485 -19.10 3.17 -11.91
N PHE A 486 -18.77 1.97 -11.41
CA PHE A 486 -17.75 1.11 -12.01
C PHE A 486 -18.28 0.25 -13.15
N ASN A 487 -19.61 0.16 -13.32
CA ASN A 487 -20.28 -0.90 -14.10
C ASN A 487 -21.03 -0.35 -15.34
N PRO A 488 -20.37 0.30 -16.32
CA PRO A 488 -21.06 0.90 -17.46
C PRO A 488 -21.87 -0.10 -18.30
N ALA A 489 -21.37 -1.33 -18.50
CA ALA A 489 -22.00 -2.35 -19.33
C ALA A 489 -23.01 -3.24 -18.59
N SER A 490 -23.31 -2.94 -17.32
CA SER A 490 -24.28 -3.73 -16.53
C SER A 490 -25.67 -3.63 -17.14
N GLY A 491 -26.30 -4.80 -17.38
CA GLY A 491 -27.67 -4.89 -17.88
C GLY A 491 -28.66 -4.18 -16.97
N ASN A 492 -29.66 -3.50 -17.53
CA ASN A 492 -30.71 -2.80 -16.78
C ASN A 492 -32.06 -3.49 -17.05
N PHE A 493 -32.86 -3.67 -15.99
CA PHE A 493 -34.10 -4.44 -16.02
C PHE A 493 -35.33 -3.53 -15.87
N ASN A 494 -36.51 -4.06 -16.21
CA ASN A 494 -37.77 -3.31 -16.21
C ASN A 494 -38.21 -2.81 -14.83
N ASN A 495 -37.67 -3.39 -13.74
CA ASN A 495 -37.91 -2.93 -12.38
C ASN A 495 -37.04 -1.72 -11.97
N GLY A 496 -36.22 -1.20 -12.89
CA GLY A 496 -35.33 -0.05 -12.67
C GLY A 496 -33.98 -0.40 -12.05
N LEU A 497 -33.71 -1.68 -11.74
CA LEU A 497 -32.42 -2.13 -11.22
C LEU A 497 -31.46 -2.51 -12.34
N SER A 498 -30.17 -2.39 -12.07
CA SER A 498 -29.09 -2.95 -12.89
C SER A 498 -28.56 -4.25 -12.30
N SER A 499 -27.98 -5.13 -13.12
CA SER A 499 -27.38 -6.39 -12.64
C SER A 499 -26.36 -6.17 -11.53
N SER A 500 -25.50 -5.17 -11.68
CA SER A 500 -24.52 -4.76 -10.67
C SER A 500 -25.14 -4.27 -9.35
N ASP A 501 -26.43 -3.99 -9.28
CA ASP A 501 -27.10 -3.53 -8.06
C ASP A 501 -27.58 -4.69 -7.17
N TYR A 502 -27.80 -5.88 -7.74
CA TYR A 502 -28.35 -7.02 -7.00
C TYR A 502 -27.41 -7.52 -5.90
N SER A 503 -28.03 -7.87 -4.77
CA SER A 503 -27.37 -8.58 -3.67
C SER A 503 -26.93 -9.97 -4.11
N ARG A 504 -25.81 -10.45 -3.56
CA ARG A 504 -25.12 -11.64 -4.05
C ARG A 504 -24.43 -12.42 -2.94
N SER A 505 -24.12 -13.69 -3.23
CA SER A 505 -23.39 -14.61 -2.35
C SER A 505 -21.91 -14.22 -2.17
N ASN A 506 -21.70 -13.20 -1.33
CA ASN A 506 -20.42 -12.62 -0.86
C ASN A 506 -19.66 -11.65 -1.76
N TRP A 507 -20.14 -11.34 -2.97
CA TRP A 507 -19.38 -10.51 -3.90
C TRP A 507 -20.26 -9.46 -4.59
N CYS A 508 -19.64 -8.38 -5.06
CA CYS A 508 -20.27 -7.40 -5.94
C CYS A 508 -19.32 -7.12 -7.12
N PRO A 509 -19.83 -6.91 -8.35
CA PRO A 509 -19.03 -6.51 -9.50
C PRO A 509 -18.23 -5.22 -9.23
N GLY A 510 -16.91 -5.30 -9.36
CA GLY A 510 -15.98 -4.22 -9.03
C GLY A 510 -15.49 -4.19 -7.58
N THR A 511 -15.55 -5.31 -6.85
CA THR A 511 -15.09 -5.38 -5.45
C THR A 511 -14.20 -6.58 -5.14
N VAL A 512 -13.42 -6.46 -4.06
CA VAL A 512 -12.75 -7.58 -3.39
C VAL A 512 -13.77 -8.38 -2.58
N THR A 513 -13.61 -9.70 -2.50
CA THR A 513 -14.26 -10.52 -1.46
C THR A 513 -13.31 -10.69 -0.29
N ASN A 514 -13.71 -10.20 0.88
CA ASN A 514 -12.89 -10.30 2.08
C ASN A 514 -12.85 -11.73 2.62
N PRO A 515 -11.69 -12.22 3.09
CA PRO A 515 -11.64 -13.44 3.88
C PRO A 515 -12.36 -13.25 5.21
N MET A 516 -12.96 -14.32 5.70
CA MET A 516 -13.31 -14.46 7.11
C MET A 516 -12.15 -15.10 7.85
N LEU A 517 -11.80 -14.59 9.03
CA LEU A 517 -10.86 -15.22 9.94
C LEU A 517 -11.68 -15.98 10.99
N ILE A 518 -11.84 -17.29 10.79
CA ILE A 518 -12.63 -18.15 11.65
C ILE A 518 -11.73 -18.74 12.73
N GLU A 519 -11.97 -18.39 13.99
CA GLU A 519 -11.23 -18.92 15.14
C GLU A 519 -11.48 -20.44 15.28
N LEU A 520 -10.40 -21.22 15.30
CA LEU A 520 -10.41 -22.67 15.52
C LEU A 520 -9.87 -23.06 16.90
N GLY A 521 -9.23 -22.11 17.61
CA GLY A 521 -8.59 -22.33 18.90
C GLY A 521 -7.20 -22.99 18.77
N ASP A 522 -6.70 -23.56 19.86
CA ASP A 522 -5.42 -24.26 19.84
C ASP A 522 -5.57 -25.67 19.23
N LEU A 523 -4.74 -25.99 18.24
CA LEU A 523 -4.69 -27.32 17.61
C LEU A 523 -3.45 -28.08 18.05
N LYS A 524 -3.60 -29.37 18.31
CA LYS A 524 -2.48 -30.24 18.71
C LYS A 524 -1.71 -30.74 17.50
N ALA A 525 -0.45 -31.09 17.72
CA ALA A 525 0.29 -31.88 16.74
C ALA A 525 -0.47 -33.21 16.47
N GLY A 526 -0.54 -33.63 15.21
CA GLY A 526 -1.26 -34.83 14.80
C GLY A 526 -2.20 -34.63 13.62
N LYS A 527 -3.09 -35.61 13.42
CA LYS A 527 -4.06 -35.62 12.33
C LYS A 527 -5.29 -34.80 12.70
N HIS A 528 -5.73 -33.98 11.75
CA HIS A 528 -6.96 -33.21 11.82
C HIS A 528 -7.71 -33.31 10.49
N THR A 529 -9.01 -33.08 10.55
CA THR A 529 -9.87 -33.02 9.37
C THR A 529 -10.65 -31.71 9.38
N ILE A 530 -10.67 -31.01 8.25
CA ILE A 530 -11.60 -29.90 8.03
C ILE A 530 -12.59 -30.26 6.93
N GLN A 531 -13.86 -29.92 7.12
CA GLN A 531 -14.92 -30.18 6.16
C GLN A 531 -15.76 -28.92 5.92
N ILE A 532 -16.10 -28.67 4.65
CA ILE A 532 -16.96 -27.59 4.22
C ILE A 532 -18.23 -28.17 3.60
N LYS A 533 -19.38 -27.76 4.12
CA LYS A 533 -20.71 -28.12 3.62
C LYS A 533 -21.46 -26.87 3.20
N ILE A 534 -22.04 -26.90 2.01
CA ILE A 534 -22.87 -25.82 1.46
C ILE A 534 -24.06 -26.50 0.79
N PRO A 535 -25.32 -26.09 1.06
CA PRO A 535 -26.49 -26.65 0.39
C PRO A 535 -26.61 -26.08 -1.03
N GLN A 536 -25.75 -26.56 -1.93
CA GLN A 536 -25.67 -26.08 -3.31
C GLN A 536 -27.01 -26.22 -4.02
N GLY A 537 -27.42 -25.18 -4.74
CA GLY A 537 -28.63 -25.20 -5.56
C GLY A 537 -28.59 -26.27 -6.66
N PRO A 538 -29.74 -26.84 -7.03
CA PRO A 538 -29.82 -27.79 -8.14
C PRO A 538 -29.56 -27.09 -9.48
N ASN A 539 -29.26 -27.89 -10.50
CA ASN A 539 -29.15 -27.38 -11.87
C ASN A 539 -30.53 -27.08 -12.44
N GLU A 540 -30.63 -26.03 -13.27
CA GLU A 540 -31.85 -25.65 -13.97
C GLU A 540 -31.56 -25.41 -15.45
N GLY A 541 -32.05 -26.30 -16.32
CA GLY A 541 -31.73 -26.27 -17.75
C GLY A 541 -30.22 -26.36 -17.99
N GLY A 542 -29.65 -25.36 -18.67
CA GLY A 542 -28.20 -25.25 -18.88
C GLY A 542 -27.43 -24.58 -17.74
N GLY A 543 -28.13 -24.05 -16.72
CA GLY A 543 -27.53 -23.40 -15.56
C GLY A 543 -27.12 -24.39 -14.47
N PHE A 544 -25.99 -24.13 -13.82
CA PHE A 544 -25.51 -24.88 -12.66
C PHE A 544 -24.89 -23.95 -11.63
N SER A 545 -25.06 -24.30 -10.35
CA SER A 545 -24.47 -23.57 -9.23
C SER A 545 -23.09 -24.11 -8.90
N SER A 546 -22.18 -23.24 -8.49
CA SER A 546 -20.84 -23.64 -8.02
C SER A 546 -20.34 -22.70 -6.92
N TRP A 547 -19.38 -23.17 -6.13
CA TRP A 547 -18.83 -22.42 -5.01
C TRP A 547 -17.31 -22.36 -5.05
N ASN A 548 -16.79 -21.17 -5.30
CA ASN A 548 -15.36 -20.92 -5.20
C ASN A 548 -15.05 -20.71 -3.71
N VAL A 549 -14.33 -21.63 -3.09
CA VAL A 549 -13.94 -21.57 -1.68
C VAL A 549 -12.45 -21.83 -1.53
N SER A 550 -11.78 -21.04 -0.69
CA SER A 550 -10.40 -21.29 -0.29
C SER A 550 -10.24 -21.17 1.22
N GLY A 551 -9.34 -21.99 1.75
CA GLY A 551 -9.11 -22.13 3.18
C GLY A 551 -7.63 -22.27 3.46
N ILE A 552 -7.09 -21.33 4.24
CA ILE A 552 -5.71 -21.33 4.69
C ILE A 552 -5.73 -21.35 6.21
N LEU A 553 -5.08 -22.35 6.80
CA LEU A 553 -4.86 -22.41 8.24
C LEU A 553 -3.71 -21.47 8.59
N ILE A 554 -3.95 -20.56 9.52
CA ILE A 554 -2.97 -19.62 10.07
C ILE A 554 -2.93 -19.75 11.60
N GLY A 555 -1.82 -19.39 12.24
CA GLY A 555 -1.67 -19.40 13.68
C GLY A 555 -0.22 -19.21 14.12
N ASP A 556 0.05 -19.48 15.40
CA ASP A 556 1.36 -19.25 16.04
C ASP A 556 2.23 -20.50 16.15
#